data_AF-A0A6G3MJG4-F1
#
_entry.id   AF-A0A6G3MJG4-F1
#
_cell.length_a   1.000
_cell.length_b   1.000
_cell.length_c   1.000
_cell.angle_alpha   90.00
_cell.angle_beta   90.00
_cell.angle_gamma   90.00
#
_symmetry.space_group_name_H-M   'P 1'
#
loop_
_entity.id
_entity.type
_entity.pdbx_description
1 polymer ?
#
loop_
_entity_poly.entity_id
_entity_poly.type
_entity_poly.pdbx_seq_one_letter_code
_entity_poly.pdbx_strand_id
1 'polypeptide(L)'
;KCDNKCIQHNKVCNHITDCSGGEDEIDCKRKVSCPTEDMLKCNSDFICYELFRKCDQFNDCPDGVDEIDCEKKDICSNTNIFKCNSKEKCISINDHCDGKYDCKDHSDEGSYCLNKNHIKMIKIKSMLNGHLNLIWVSSKKTKQTYKVSFIASEKNMSFSEQIVTEKSLTIKGLTNCHKYTVIVKTNSLNAGRILQFTYINSDRKVPEDIGYDYSRFLLHWNYHKENCI
;
A
#
# COMPACT_ATOMS: atom_id res chain seq x y z
N LYS A 1 -14.66 -29.35 10.43
CA LYS A 1 -15.45 -30.51 9.95
C LYS A 1 -16.66 -29.91 9.26
N CYS A 2 -16.95 -30.29 8.02
CA CYS A 2 -17.94 -29.65 7.16
C CYS A 2 -18.82 -30.69 6.52
N ASP A 3 -20.15 -30.53 6.55
CA ASP A 3 -21.12 -31.50 6.00
C ASP A 3 -20.74 -32.98 6.26
N ASN A 4 -20.41 -33.31 7.52
CA ASN A 4 -19.93 -34.62 7.96
C ASN A 4 -18.61 -35.14 7.36
N LYS A 5 -17.89 -34.35 6.56
CA LYS A 5 -16.52 -34.61 6.07
C LYS A 5 -15.48 -33.82 6.87
N CYS A 6 -14.30 -34.41 7.01
CA CYS A 6 -13.14 -33.72 7.57
C CYS A 6 -12.39 -32.99 6.44
N ILE A 7 -12.09 -31.72 6.66
CA ILE A 7 -11.20 -30.92 5.81
C ILE A 7 -9.82 -30.84 6.45
N GLN A 8 -8.79 -30.55 5.66
CA GLN A 8 -7.44 -30.37 6.18
C GLN A 8 -7.40 -29.16 7.14
N HIS A 9 -6.52 -29.20 8.13
CA HIS A 9 -6.47 -28.18 9.18
C HIS A 9 -6.11 -26.78 8.64
N ASN A 10 -5.33 -26.71 7.57
CA ASN A 10 -4.99 -25.48 6.85
C ASN A 10 -6.13 -24.94 5.95
N LYS A 11 -7.27 -25.63 5.91
CA LYS A 11 -8.49 -25.22 5.21
C LYS A 11 -9.56 -24.65 6.14
N VAL A 12 -9.23 -24.49 7.42
CA VAL A 12 -10.12 -23.88 8.42
C VAL A 12 -9.60 -22.47 8.67
N CYS A 13 -10.45 -21.46 8.52
CA CYS A 13 -10.11 -20.04 8.68
C CYS A 13 -8.96 -19.60 7.76
N ASN A 14 -8.97 -20.07 6.51
CA ASN A 14 -8.00 -19.71 5.48
C ASN A 14 -8.54 -18.66 4.51
N HIS A 15 -9.69 -18.06 4.81
CA HIS A 15 -10.40 -17.08 3.98
C HIS A 15 -10.86 -17.61 2.62
N ILE A 16 -10.85 -18.93 2.45
CA ILE A 16 -11.42 -19.63 1.31
C ILE A 16 -12.59 -20.42 1.87
N THR A 17 -13.79 -20.21 1.30
CA THR A 17 -14.93 -21.05 1.61
C THR A 17 -14.72 -22.44 1.00
N ASP A 18 -13.98 -23.29 1.71
CA ASP A 18 -13.74 -24.70 1.43
C ASP A 18 -14.97 -25.55 1.80
N CYS A 19 -15.90 -25.02 2.60
CA CYS A 19 -17.12 -25.71 3.02
C CYS A 19 -18.40 -25.10 2.46
N SER A 20 -19.37 -25.96 2.13
CA SER A 20 -20.59 -25.60 1.40
C SER A 20 -21.43 -24.51 2.08
N GLY A 21 -21.38 -24.41 3.41
CA GLY A 21 -22.07 -23.40 4.21
C GLY A 21 -21.16 -22.31 4.78
N GLY A 22 -19.88 -22.27 4.40
CA GLY A 22 -18.89 -21.31 4.93
C GLY A 22 -18.54 -21.53 6.40
N GLU A 23 -18.93 -22.65 7.00
CA GLU A 23 -18.69 -22.95 8.41
C GLU A 23 -17.20 -23.10 8.78
N ASP A 24 -16.35 -23.35 7.80
CA ASP A 24 -14.88 -23.31 7.93
C ASP A 24 -14.34 -21.90 8.20
N GLU A 25 -15.11 -20.87 7.86
CA GLU A 25 -14.76 -19.46 8.03
C GLU A 25 -15.59 -18.77 9.14
N ILE A 26 -16.42 -19.53 9.86
CA ILE A 26 -17.27 -19.02 10.96
C ILE A 26 -16.68 -19.45 12.32
N ASP A 27 -16.68 -18.53 13.30
CA ASP A 27 -16.14 -18.75 14.65
C ASP A 27 -14.64 -19.05 14.70
N CYS A 28 -13.86 -18.32 13.89
CA CYS A 28 -12.40 -18.28 13.94
C CYS A 28 -11.88 -17.61 15.23
N LYS A 29 -12.19 -18.19 16.39
CA LYS A 29 -11.65 -17.83 17.72
C LYS A 29 -10.17 -18.19 17.87
N ARG A 30 -9.55 -18.75 16.84
CA ARG A 30 -8.11 -18.92 16.79
C ARG A 30 -7.52 -17.51 16.80
N LYS A 31 -6.84 -17.14 17.87
CA LYS A 31 -5.91 -16.00 17.85
C LYS A 31 -5.02 -16.22 16.64
N VAL A 32 -5.30 -15.52 15.54
CA VAL A 32 -4.40 -15.46 14.40
C VAL A 32 -3.19 -14.70 14.91
N SER A 33 -2.26 -15.45 15.48
CA SER A 33 -0.89 -14.99 15.65
C SER A 33 -0.31 -14.88 14.26
N CYS A 34 0.31 -13.73 13.99
CA CYS A 34 1.00 -13.52 12.73
C CYS A 34 2.04 -14.64 12.49
N PRO A 35 2.38 -14.93 11.23
CA PRO A 35 3.25 -16.07 10.87
C PRO A 35 4.60 -16.06 11.58
N THR A 36 5.09 -14.88 11.97
CA THR A 36 6.34 -14.66 12.69
C THR A 36 6.13 -13.76 13.90
N GLU A 37 7.01 -13.86 14.90
CA GLU A 37 6.96 -13.03 16.11
C GLU A 37 7.25 -11.54 15.83
N ASP A 38 7.96 -11.25 14.73
CA ASP A 38 8.28 -9.89 14.28
C ASP A 38 7.14 -9.21 13.51
N MET A 39 5.97 -9.86 13.40
CA MET A 39 4.81 -9.31 12.73
C MET A 39 3.72 -8.87 13.72
N LEU A 40 3.22 -7.67 13.51
CA LEU A 40 2.13 -7.05 14.24
C LEU A 40 0.82 -7.22 13.47
N LYS A 41 -0.31 -7.26 14.20
CA LYS A 41 -1.63 -7.48 13.63
C LYS A 41 -2.39 -6.16 13.48
N CYS A 42 -3.06 -5.97 12.35
CA CYS A 42 -4.04 -4.88 12.17
C CYS A 42 -5.27 -5.09 13.08
N ASN A 43 -6.01 -4.02 13.39
CA ASN A 43 -7.17 -4.11 14.29
C ASN A 43 -8.42 -4.62 13.56
N SER A 44 -8.65 -4.16 12.33
CA SER A 44 -9.86 -4.45 11.56
C SER A 44 -9.87 -5.82 10.90
N ASP A 45 -8.69 -6.34 10.57
CA ASP A 45 -8.56 -7.47 9.67
C ASP A 45 -7.45 -8.42 10.17
N PHE A 46 -7.54 -9.71 9.83
CA PHE A 46 -6.52 -10.73 10.14
C PHE A 46 -5.20 -10.53 9.37
N ILE A 47 -4.88 -9.28 9.01
CA ILE A 47 -3.72 -8.83 8.27
C ILE A 47 -2.60 -8.56 9.26
N CYS A 48 -1.38 -8.91 8.84
CA CYS A 48 -0.17 -8.74 9.63
C CYS A 48 0.84 -7.90 8.86
N TYR A 49 1.56 -7.04 9.56
CA TYR A 49 2.62 -6.20 9.02
C TYR A 49 3.91 -6.39 9.82
N GLU A 50 5.07 -6.25 9.17
CA GLU A 50 6.37 -6.41 9.82
C GLU A 50 6.64 -5.24 10.79
N LEU A 51 7.31 -5.50 11.91
CA LEU A 51 7.59 -4.50 12.95
C LEU A 51 8.27 -3.24 12.40
N PHE A 52 9.14 -3.36 11.40
CA PHE A 52 9.83 -2.22 10.79
C PHE A 52 8.91 -1.31 9.96
N ARG A 53 7.71 -1.78 9.61
CA ARG A 53 6.68 -1.00 8.91
C ARG A 53 5.79 -0.22 9.85
N LYS A 54 5.87 -0.47 11.16
CA LYS A 54 5.19 0.37 12.14
C LYS A 54 5.75 1.79 12.03
N CYS A 55 4.88 2.77 11.78
CA CYS A 55 5.23 4.19 11.71
C CYS A 55 6.21 4.54 10.58
N ASP A 56 6.13 3.83 9.45
CA ASP A 56 6.99 4.06 8.29
C ASP A 56 6.41 5.07 7.28
N GLN A 57 5.26 5.68 7.61
CA GLN A 57 4.46 6.62 6.82
C GLN A 57 3.70 6.00 5.65
N PHE A 58 3.62 4.67 5.57
CA PHE A 58 2.78 3.96 4.63
C PHE A 58 1.69 3.22 5.38
N ASN A 59 0.42 3.40 4.95
CA ASN A 59 -0.68 2.61 5.50
C ASN A 59 -0.56 1.18 4.99
N ASP A 60 0.04 0.31 5.79
CA ASP A 60 0.15 -1.13 5.56
C ASP A 60 -1.04 -1.89 6.12
N CYS A 61 -1.74 -1.33 7.10
CA CYS A 61 -3.04 -1.82 7.51
C CYS A 61 -4.19 -1.07 6.80
N PRO A 62 -5.29 -1.77 6.43
CA PRO A 62 -6.46 -1.12 5.85
C PRO A 62 -7.12 -0.07 6.75
N ASP A 63 -7.02 -0.26 8.07
CA ASP A 63 -7.45 0.69 9.10
C ASP A 63 -6.40 1.76 9.43
N GLY A 64 -5.20 1.66 8.84
CA GLY A 64 -4.06 2.56 9.07
C GLY A 64 -3.49 2.49 10.48
N VAL A 65 -3.79 1.45 11.26
CA VAL A 65 -3.37 1.36 12.68
C VAL A 65 -1.86 1.27 12.85
N ASP A 66 -1.17 0.77 11.83
CA ASP A 66 0.29 0.70 11.76
C ASP A 66 0.96 2.09 11.81
N GLU A 67 0.23 3.15 11.44
CA GLU A 67 0.66 4.55 11.46
C GLU A 67 0.08 5.36 12.64
N ILE A 68 -0.53 4.69 13.62
CA ILE A 68 -1.09 5.30 14.84
C ILE A 68 -0.20 5.02 16.05
N ASP A 69 -0.15 5.97 16.99
CA ASP A 69 0.59 5.86 18.27
C ASP A 69 2.11 5.66 18.08
N CYS A 70 2.67 6.43 17.16
CA CYS A 70 4.09 6.45 16.87
C CYS A 70 4.85 7.34 17.85
N GLU A 71 5.84 6.80 18.56
CA GLU A 71 6.72 7.62 19.40
C GLU A 71 7.54 8.59 18.53
N LYS A 72 7.66 9.86 18.94
CA LYS A 72 8.37 10.91 18.18
C LYS A 72 9.82 10.56 17.81
N LYS A 73 10.47 9.66 18.54
CA LYS A 73 11.84 9.20 18.27
C LYS A 73 11.92 8.20 17.12
N ASP A 74 10.89 7.38 16.93
CA ASP A 74 10.85 6.34 15.90
C ASP A 74 10.59 6.96 14.52
N ILE A 75 9.73 7.98 14.47
CA ILE A 75 9.33 8.67 13.23
C ILE A 75 10.49 9.45 12.60
N CYS A 76 11.46 9.92 13.39
CA CYS A 76 12.51 10.84 12.94
C CYS A 76 13.86 10.19 12.57
N SER A 77 13.96 8.86 12.63
CA SER A 77 15.21 8.12 12.37
C SER A 77 15.24 7.39 11.02
N ASN A 78 14.13 7.43 10.27
CA ASN A 78 14.01 6.75 8.98
C ASN A 78 14.71 7.54 7.84
N THR A 79 14.93 6.90 6.70
CA THR A 79 15.56 7.51 5.51
C THR A 79 14.56 8.22 4.58
N ASN A 80 13.27 7.95 4.74
CA ASN A 80 12.19 8.45 3.88
C ASN A 80 11.40 9.63 4.50
N ILE A 81 12.04 10.38 5.38
CA ILE A 81 11.43 11.45 6.18
C ILE A 81 12.22 12.75 6.02
N PHE A 82 11.52 13.86 6.23
CA PHE A 82 12.11 15.19 6.33
C PHE A 82 11.89 15.75 7.73
N LYS A 83 12.97 16.24 8.35
CA LYS A 83 12.92 16.87 9.67
C LYS A 83 12.71 18.37 9.52
N CYS A 84 11.62 18.90 10.06
CA CYS A 84 11.38 20.34 10.08
C CYS A 84 12.51 21.07 10.81
N ASN A 85 12.82 22.31 10.43
CA ASN A 85 13.90 23.09 11.06
C ASN A 85 13.61 23.40 12.54
N SER A 86 12.34 23.52 12.91
CA SER A 86 11.85 23.58 14.29
C SER A 86 12.20 22.34 15.13
N LYS A 87 12.59 21.22 14.50
CA LYS A 87 12.97 19.92 15.10
C LYS A 87 11.87 19.23 15.94
N GLU A 88 10.69 19.82 16.05
CA GLU A 88 9.56 19.28 16.82
C GLU A 88 8.71 18.27 16.03
N LYS A 89 8.82 18.28 14.69
CA LYS A 89 8.04 17.45 13.77
C LYS A 89 8.94 16.88 12.66
N CYS A 90 8.68 15.64 12.29
CA CYS A 90 9.16 15.02 11.07
C CYS A 90 7.95 14.71 10.18
N ILE A 91 8.12 14.88 8.88
CA ILE A 91 7.09 14.67 7.85
C ILE A 91 7.61 13.64 6.84
N SER A 92 6.72 13.08 6.01
CA SER A 92 7.15 12.20 4.94
C SER A 92 8.00 12.96 3.92
N ILE A 93 8.95 12.28 3.26
CA ILE A 93 9.65 12.86 2.11
C ILE A 93 8.69 13.22 0.96
N ASN A 94 7.49 12.62 0.95
CA ASN A 94 6.43 12.96 0.00
C ASN A 94 5.80 14.32 0.27
N ASP A 95 5.80 14.77 1.52
CA ASP A 95 5.23 16.06 1.96
C ASP A 95 6.25 17.20 1.79
N HIS A 96 7.54 16.91 1.75
CA HIS A 96 8.57 17.91 1.51
C HIS A 96 8.53 18.46 0.07
N CYS A 97 8.25 19.75 -0.12
CA CYS A 97 8.05 20.40 -1.42
C CYS A 97 6.82 19.90 -2.19
N ASP A 98 5.76 19.46 -1.52
CA ASP A 98 4.49 19.06 -2.15
C ASP A 98 3.58 20.27 -2.50
N GLY A 99 3.87 21.44 -1.94
CA GLY A 99 3.12 22.69 -2.07
C GLY A 99 2.18 23.00 -0.89
N LYS A 100 2.26 22.25 0.21
CA LYS A 100 1.51 22.46 1.45
C LYS A 100 2.46 22.64 2.62
N TYR A 101 1.99 23.37 3.62
CA TYR A 101 2.75 23.60 4.83
C TYR A 101 2.41 22.57 5.90
N ASP A 102 3.20 21.51 5.96
CA ASP A 102 3.13 20.45 6.96
C ASP A 102 4.01 20.74 8.18
N CYS A 103 5.09 21.51 8.02
CA CYS A 103 5.85 22.04 9.13
C CYS A 103 5.25 23.35 9.67
N LYS A 104 5.24 23.52 11.01
CA LYS A 104 4.78 24.77 11.66
C LYS A 104 5.60 25.99 11.24
N ASP A 105 6.89 25.78 10.99
CA ASP A 105 7.85 26.78 10.55
C ASP A 105 7.96 26.86 9.01
N HIS A 106 7.10 26.15 8.27
CA HIS A 106 7.05 26.18 6.81
C HIS A 106 8.35 25.75 6.12
N SER A 107 9.26 25.11 6.88
CA SER A 107 10.61 24.74 6.41
C SER A 107 10.60 23.71 5.28
N ASP A 108 9.52 22.95 5.19
CA ASP A 108 9.21 21.96 4.17
C ASP A 108 8.86 22.53 2.79
N GLU A 109 8.48 23.81 2.74
CA GLU A 109 8.18 24.54 1.51
C GLU A 109 9.07 25.78 1.35
N GLY A 110 10.19 25.79 2.05
CA GLY A 110 11.11 26.93 2.10
C GLY A 110 11.92 27.13 0.81
N SER A 111 12.97 27.95 0.92
CA SER A 111 13.84 28.34 -0.20
C SER A 111 14.47 27.18 -0.99
N TYR A 112 14.58 25.99 -0.37
CA TYR A 112 15.04 24.78 -1.03
C TYR A 112 14.10 24.36 -2.19
N CYS A 113 12.79 24.40 -1.96
CA CYS A 113 11.77 24.00 -2.93
C CYS A 113 11.66 24.99 -4.10
N LEU A 114 11.82 26.29 -3.82
CA LEU A 114 11.70 27.35 -4.82
C LEU A 114 12.77 27.30 -5.91
N ASN A 115 13.99 26.88 -5.55
CA ASN A 115 15.15 26.94 -6.43
C ASN A 115 15.56 25.59 -7.04
N LYS A 116 14.92 24.49 -6.62
CA LYS A 116 15.28 23.13 -7.05
C LYS A 116 14.17 22.48 -7.88
N ASN A 117 14.61 21.70 -8.87
CA ASN A 117 13.72 20.90 -9.70
C ASN A 117 13.35 19.59 -8.99
N HIS A 118 12.16 19.55 -8.41
CA HIS A 118 11.66 18.44 -7.62
C HIS A 118 10.33 17.93 -8.19
N ILE A 119 9.94 16.74 -7.74
CA ILE A 119 8.63 16.16 -8.00
C ILE A 119 7.76 16.55 -6.82
N LYS A 120 6.62 17.19 -7.08
CA LYS A 120 5.67 17.59 -6.04
C LYS A 120 4.86 16.40 -5.54
N MET A 121 4.39 15.59 -6.48
CA MET A 121 3.43 14.51 -6.20
C MET A 121 3.58 13.38 -7.20
N ILE A 122 3.36 12.16 -6.74
CA ILE A 122 3.13 10.96 -7.54
C ILE A 122 1.74 10.41 -7.22
N LYS A 123 1.02 9.90 -8.22
CA LYS A 123 -0.25 9.22 -7.99
C LYS A 123 -0.51 8.12 -9.01
N ILE A 124 -1.35 7.19 -8.59
CA ILE A 124 -1.88 6.13 -9.44
C ILE A 124 -3.05 6.71 -10.24
N LYS A 125 -2.96 6.66 -11.56
CA LYS A 125 -4.08 7.03 -12.45
C LYS A 125 -5.05 5.87 -12.62
N SER A 126 -4.54 4.64 -12.75
CA SER A 126 -5.35 3.42 -12.82
C SER A 126 -4.51 2.18 -12.56
N MET A 127 -5.16 1.12 -12.07
CA MET A 127 -4.60 -0.23 -11.89
C MET A 127 -5.61 -1.24 -12.41
N LEU A 128 -5.39 -1.78 -13.61
CA LEU A 128 -6.32 -2.70 -14.27
C LEU A 128 -5.54 -3.72 -15.09
N ASN A 129 -5.99 -4.97 -15.13
CA ASN A 129 -5.44 -6.01 -16.02
C ASN A 129 -3.92 -6.23 -15.89
N GLY A 130 -3.38 -6.14 -14.68
CA GLY A 130 -1.94 -6.29 -14.41
C GLY A 130 -1.11 -5.12 -14.93
N HIS A 131 -1.75 -3.97 -15.22
CA HIS A 131 -1.11 -2.73 -15.65
C HIS A 131 -1.34 -1.60 -14.65
N LEU A 132 -0.25 -0.93 -14.28
CA LEU A 132 -0.24 0.26 -13.44
C LEU A 132 0.05 1.47 -14.32
N ASN A 133 -0.84 2.44 -14.32
CA ASN A 133 -0.61 3.75 -14.93
C ASN A 133 -0.30 4.77 -13.83
N LEU A 134 0.92 5.29 -13.85
CA LEU A 134 1.41 6.31 -12.94
C LEU A 134 1.46 7.66 -13.62
N ILE A 135 1.16 8.70 -12.85
CA ILE A 135 1.41 10.09 -13.26
C ILE A 135 2.01 10.88 -12.10
N TRP A 136 2.84 11.87 -12.43
CA TRP A 136 3.44 12.75 -11.42
C TRP A 136 3.47 14.21 -11.86
N VAL A 137 3.55 15.09 -10.87
CA VAL A 137 3.66 16.54 -11.07
C VAL A 137 5.05 16.97 -10.63
N SER A 138 5.73 17.76 -11.46
CA SER A 138 7.03 18.35 -11.13
C SER A 138 6.95 19.87 -11.12
N SER A 139 7.81 20.50 -10.31
CA SER A 139 7.90 21.95 -10.16
C SER A 139 8.29 22.67 -11.46
N LYS A 140 9.10 22.05 -12.34
CA LYS A 140 9.45 22.63 -13.65
C LYS A 140 8.46 22.24 -14.75
N LYS A 141 8.17 23.22 -15.62
CA LYS A 141 7.38 23.05 -16.85
C LYS A 141 8.22 22.59 -18.05
N THR A 142 9.54 22.66 -17.95
CA THR A 142 10.47 22.25 -19.02
C THR A 142 10.56 20.73 -19.14
N LYS A 143 10.85 20.23 -20.34
CA LYS A 143 11.19 18.80 -20.56
C LYS A 143 12.41 18.43 -19.72
N GLN A 144 12.34 17.29 -19.05
CA GLN A 144 13.39 16.78 -18.17
C GLN A 144 13.26 15.27 -18.06
N THR A 145 14.36 14.62 -17.70
CA THR A 145 14.42 13.17 -17.51
C THR A 145 14.09 12.81 -16.06
N TYR A 146 13.26 11.79 -15.92
CA TYR A 146 12.89 11.18 -14.65
C TYR A 146 13.42 9.76 -14.62
N LYS A 147 13.98 9.38 -13.49
CA LYS A 147 14.43 8.03 -13.19
C LYS A 147 13.36 7.38 -12.32
N VAL A 148 12.72 6.33 -12.84
CA VAL A 148 11.68 5.57 -12.15
C VAL A 148 12.25 4.22 -11.76
N SER A 149 12.28 3.92 -10.46
CA SER A 149 12.63 2.62 -9.91
C SER A 149 11.37 1.92 -9.45
N PHE A 150 11.16 0.68 -9.88
CA PHE A 150 10.05 -0.16 -9.47
C PHE A 150 10.59 -1.36 -8.71
N ILE A 151 10.00 -1.67 -7.56
CA ILE A 151 10.47 -2.70 -6.63
C ILE A 151 9.25 -3.53 -6.20
N ALA A 152 9.34 -4.85 -6.31
CA ALA A 152 8.33 -5.79 -5.81
C ALA A 152 8.84 -6.46 -4.54
N SER A 153 8.03 -6.50 -3.48
CA SER A 153 8.48 -6.97 -2.15
C SER A 153 8.88 -8.46 -2.10
N GLU A 154 8.29 -9.31 -2.94
CA GLU A 154 8.49 -10.78 -2.87
C GLU A 154 9.60 -11.31 -3.79
N LYS A 155 10.04 -10.50 -4.76
CA LYS A 155 11.18 -10.84 -5.60
C LYS A 155 12.33 -10.01 -5.09
N ASN A 156 13.23 -10.63 -4.33
CA ASN A 156 14.43 -10.03 -3.75
C ASN A 156 15.39 -9.32 -4.75
N MET A 157 14.96 -9.08 -5.99
CA MET A 157 15.56 -8.21 -6.99
C MET A 157 14.62 -8.13 -8.21
N SER A 158 13.98 -6.99 -8.43
CA SER A 158 13.70 -6.54 -9.79
C SER A 158 13.67 -5.02 -9.85
N PHE A 159 14.84 -4.40 -9.73
CA PHE A 159 15.03 -2.96 -9.91
C PHE A 159 14.91 -2.63 -11.41
N SER A 160 13.69 -2.59 -11.94
CA SER A 160 13.49 -2.14 -13.32
C SER A 160 13.57 -0.61 -13.33
N GLU A 161 14.78 -0.09 -13.51
CA GLU A 161 15.00 1.33 -13.65
C GLU A 161 14.65 1.78 -15.06
N GLN A 162 13.73 2.74 -15.16
CA GLN A 162 13.32 3.32 -16.43
C GLN A 162 13.58 4.82 -16.44
N ILE A 163 14.19 5.31 -17.52
CA ILE A 163 14.41 6.73 -17.74
C ILE A 163 13.36 7.22 -18.72
N VAL A 164 12.52 8.15 -18.28
CA VAL A 164 11.42 8.70 -19.09
C VAL A 164 11.49 10.22 -19.13
N THR A 165 10.96 10.82 -20.19
CA THR A 165 10.83 12.29 -20.30
C THR A 165 9.40 12.78 -20.09
N GLU A 166 8.44 11.88 -20.24
CA GLU A 166 7.03 12.12 -19.95
C GLU A 166 6.78 12.11 -18.43
N LYS A 167 5.71 12.78 -18.01
CA LYS A 167 5.27 12.83 -16.60
C LYS A 167 4.33 11.66 -16.24
N SER A 168 4.46 10.56 -16.97
CA SER A 168 3.63 9.37 -16.86
C SER A 168 4.41 8.12 -17.27
N LEU A 169 4.06 6.99 -16.67
CA LEU A 169 4.62 5.68 -17.05
C LEU A 169 3.58 4.59 -16.85
N THR A 170 3.54 3.64 -17.77
CA THR A 170 2.77 2.39 -17.64
C THR A 170 3.71 1.24 -17.31
N ILE A 171 3.49 0.60 -16.16
CA ILE A 171 4.19 -0.61 -15.74
C ILE A 171 3.26 -1.80 -15.96
N LYS A 172 3.79 -2.89 -16.51
CA LYS A 172 3.04 -4.12 -16.81
C LYS A 172 3.56 -5.28 -15.99
N GLY A 173 2.75 -6.33 -15.86
CA GLY A 173 3.15 -7.57 -15.19
C GLY A 173 3.01 -7.50 -13.67
N LEU A 174 2.04 -6.73 -13.17
CA LEU A 174 1.68 -6.76 -11.75
C LEU A 174 0.91 -8.04 -11.45
N THR A 175 1.26 -8.67 -10.35
CA THR A 175 0.65 -9.88 -9.81
C THR A 175 -0.24 -9.51 -8.63
N ASN A 176 -1.40 -10.17 -8.54
CA ASN A 176 -2.34 -9.94 -7.44
C ASN A 176 -1.68 -10.21 -6.10
N CYS A 177 -2.04 -9.40 -5.13
CA CYS A 177 -1.66 -9.53 -3.74
C CYS A 177 -0.18 -9.32 -3.43
N HIS A 178 0.53 -8.65 -4.34
CA HIS A 178 1.91 -8.28 -4.10
C HIS A 178 2.02 -6.79 -3.78
N LYS A 179 2.91 -6.46 -2.84
CA LYS A 179 3.29 -5.08 -2.52
C LYS A 179 4.35 -4.58 -3.50
N TYR A 180 4.15 -3.36 -3.96
CA TYR A 180 5.02 -2.68 -4.90
C TYR A 180 5.41 -1.31 -4.39
N THR A 181 6.67 -0.96 -4.57
CA THR A 181 7.22 0.37 -4.27
C THR A 181 7.74 0.98 -5.56
N VAL A 182 7.22 2.15 -5.89
CA VAL A 182 7.67 2.99 -7.00
C VAL A 182 8.41 4.18 -6.45
N ILE A 183 9.59 4.47 -6.96
CA ILE A 183 10.37 5.65 -6.63
C ILE A 183 10.59 6.45 -7.90
N VAL A 184 10.20 7.71 -7.92
CA VAL A 184 10.45 8.62 -9.05
C VAL A 184 11.39 9.72 -8.59
N LYS A 185 12.49 9.91 -9.33
CA LYS A 185 13.53 10.92 -9.05
C LYS A 185 13.77 11.78 -10.29
N THR A 186 14.24 13.01 -10.08
CA THR A 186 14.82 13.82 -11.16
C THR A 186 16.32 13.57 -11.24
N ASN A 187 16.93 13.69 -12.43
CA ASN A 187 18.40 13.54 -12.55
C ASN A 187 19.19 14.57 -11.72
N SER A 188 18.55 15.67 -11.32
CA SER A 188 19.18 16.77 -10.57
C SER A 188 19.10 16.64 -9.05
N LEU A 189 18.32 15.70 -8.51
CA LEU A 189 18.10 15.56 -7.07
C LEU A 189 18.13 14.09 -6.63
N ASN A 190 18.75 13.84 -5.48
CA ASN A 190 18.69 12.53 -4.83
C ASN A 190 17.34 12.26 -4.13
N ALA A 191 16.59 13.33 -3.83
CA ALA A 191 15.26 13.27 -3.24
C ALA A 191 14.19 12.98 -4.31
N GLY A 192 13.53 11.83 -4.17
CA GLY A 192 12.43 11.38 -5.02
C GLY A 192 11.09 11.39 -4.30
N ARG A 193 10.05 10.97 -5.02
CA ARG A 193 8.76 10.59 -4.44
C ARG A 193 8.63 9.08 -4.42
N ILE A 194 8.06 8.58 -3.33
CA ILE A 194 7.89 7.15 -3.09
C ILE A 194 6.39 6.87 -3.04
N LEU A 195 5.95 5.86 -3.77
CA LEU A 195 4.58 5.39 -3.77
C LEU A 195 4.60 3.89 -3.50
N GLN A 196 4.01 3.50 -2.39
CA GLN A 196 3.83 2.10 -2.04
C GLN A 196 2.37 1.73 -2.15
N PHE A 197 2.08 0.56 -2.72
CA PHE A 197 0.72 0.05 -2.89
C PHE A 197 0.73 -1.47 -3.04
N THR A 198 -0.37 -2.11 -2.64
CA THR A 198 -0.63 -3.51 -2.96
C THR A 198 -1.46 -3.58 -4.22
N TYR A 199 -1.01 -4.36 -5.21
CA TYR A 199 -1.80 -4.57 -6.42
C TYR A 199 -2.89 -5.60 -6.12
N ILE A 200 -4.13 -5.15 -6.19
CA ILE A 200 -5.31 -6.01 -6.16
C ILE A 200 -5.99 -5.78 -7.50
N ASN A 201 -6.15 -6.82 -8.32
CA ASN A 201 -6.92 -6.69 -9.54
C ASN A 201 -8.37 -6.45 -9.15
N SER A 202 -8.74 -5.18 -9.07
CA SER A 202 -10.06 -4.70 -8.74
C SER A 202 -11.04 -4.83 -9.91
N ASP A 203 -10.84 -5.82 -10.79
CA ASP A 203 -11.92 -6.31 -11.63
C ASP A 203 -13.03 -6.72 -10.67
N ARG A 204 -14.02 -5.84 -10.51
CA ARG A 204 -15.25 -6.13 -9.78
C ARG A 204 -15.90 -7.28 -10.53
N LYS A 205 -15.53 -8.50 -10.18
CA LYS A 205 -16.25 -9.69 -10.62
C LYS A 205 -17.67 -9.52 -10.11
N VAL A 206 -18.64 -9.66 -11.02
CA VAL A 206 -20.05 -9.68 -10.64
C VAL A 206 -20.22 -10.72 -9.53
N PRO A 207 -20.95 -10.40 -8.45
CA PRO A 207 -21.26 -11.40 -7.43
C PRO A 207 -21.88 -12.63 -8.09
N GLU A 208 -21.37 -13.80 -7.75
CA GLU A 208 -21.91 -15.07 -8.23
C GLU A 208 -22.98 -15.55 -7.24
N ASP A 209 -23.85 -16.45 -7.68
CA ASP A 209 -24.86 -17.08 -6.81
C ASP A 209 -25.75 -16.08 -6.04
N ILE A 210 -26.23 -15.06 -6.75
CA ILE A 210 -27.19 -14.09 -6.20
C ILE A 210 -28.52 -14.82 -6.01
N GLY A 211 -28.93 -15.00 -4.76
CA GLY A 211 -30.19 -15.64 -4.39
C GLY A 211 -30.89 -14.91 -3.25
N TYR A 212 -32.18 -15.20 -3.09
CA TYR A 212 -33.01 -14.62 -2.04
C TYR A 212 -33.71 -15.74 -1.25
N ASP A 213 -33.40 -15.83 0.03
CA ASP A 213 -34.06 -16.74 0.97
C ASP A 213 -35.34 -16.10 1.49
N TYR A 214 -36.48 -16.54 0.94
CA TYR A 214 -37.82 -16.08 1.34
C TYR A 214 -38.22 -16.48 2.76
N SER A 215 -37.61 -17.52 3.33
CA SER A 215 -37.91 -17.98 4.69
C SER A 215 -37.24 -17.11 5.75
N ARG A 216 -36.11 -16.49 5.40
CA ARG A 216 -35.30 -15.64 6.29
C ARG A 216 -35.30 -14.17 5.85
N PHE A 217 -35.99 -13.84 4.77
CA PHE A 217 -36.00 -12.53 4.12
C PHE A 217 -34.59 -11.99 3.82
N LEU A 218 -33.68 -12.87 3.39
CA LEU A 218 -32.26 -12.55 3.28
C LEU A 218 -31.75 -12.67 1.84
N LEU A 219 -31.08 -11.63 1.35
CA LEU A 219 -30.35 -11.67 0.09
C LEU A 219 -28.95 -12.27 0.34
N HIS A 220 -28.55 -13.26 -0.44
CA HIS A 220 -27.22 -13.86 -0.39
C HIS A 220 -26.53 -13.78 -1.75
N TRP A 221 -25.20 -13.67 -1.73
CA TRP A 221 -24.36 -13.71 -2.93
C TRP A 221 -22.94 -14.12 -2.51
N ASN A 222 -22.22 -14.74 -3.45
CA ASN A 222 -20.81 -15.07 -3.30
C ASN A 222 -19.97 -13.96 -3.93
N TYR A 223 -19.09 -13.35 -3.14
CA TYR A 223 -18.13 -12.38 -3.64
C TYR A 223 -16.76 -13.03 -3.71
N HIS A 224 -16.15 -13.05 -4.90
CA HIS A 224 -14.74 -13.42 -5.05
C HIS A 224 -13.88 -12.28 -4.50
N LYS A 225 -13.74 -12.22 -3.18
CA LYS A 225 -12.77 -11.34 -2.54
C LYS A 225 -11.44 -12.09 -2.57
N GLU A 226 -10.63 -11.84 -3.60
CA GLU A 226 -9.18 -12.09 -3.47
C GLU A 226 -8.68 -11.09 -2.43
N ASN A 227 -8.78 -11.48 -1.14
CA ASN A 227 -8.20 -10.73 -0.04
C ASN A 227 -6.70 -10.97 -0.10
N CYS A 228 -6.00 -9.94 -0.57
CA CYS A 228 -4.56 -9.91 -0.52
C CYS A 228 -4.12 -9.66 0.91
N ILE A 229 -3.62 -10.72 1.56
CA ILE A 229 -2.99 -10.71 2.89
C ILE A 229 -1.49 -10.54 2.70
#